data_AF-A0AAF0QTP2-F1
#
_entry.id   AF-A0AAF0QTP2-F1
#
_cell.length_a   1.000
_cell.length_b   1.000
_cell.length_c   1.000
_cell.angle_alpha   90.00
_cell.angle_beta   90.00
_cell.angle_gamma   90.00
#
_symmetry.space_group_name_H-M   'P 1'
#
loop_
_entity.id
_entity.type
_entity.pdbx_description
1 polymer ?
#
loop_
_entity_poly.entity_id
_entity_poly.type
_entity_poly.pdbx_seq_one_letter_code
_entity_poly.pdbx_strand_id
1 'polypeptide(L)'
;MGFGQNWLRWIKYCISTVKFSVLMNGAPTGFFNTQRGLRQVLDSLPTYMMTLFPTPARVIKRLDSIRRRFLWHSNKERKGFNLVKWKVVITDKKVGDMGIKNLKVQSMKWLWKFANENQMLRKRVISAKYEGEDMWMTKEVTTPYGVSLWRSIRDMWDEVKSNARIKVVDGSKTRFWKDEWHEKGNLEVLFPDIYNIVLGQHNTIAELWTNQGWSFNFRRQFNDWEIARVAEFLNTVEAFNGLQTGEDVMWWKGNSRGEFKVNSAYKLMDQTN
;
A
#
# COMPACT_ATOMS: atom_id res chain seq x y z
N MET A 1 2.19 -13.05 -17.48
CA MET A 1 3.18 -12.27 -18.25
C MET A 1 3.99 -11.37 -17.32
N GLY A 2 5.16 -11.85 -16.89
CA GLY A 2 6.18 -11.03 -16.22
C GLY A 2 7.01 -10.28 -17.27
N PHE A 3 7.72 -9.24 -16.86
CA PHE A 3 8.60 -8.48 -17.75
C PHE A 3 9.55 -9.41 -18.54
N GLY A 4 9.59 -9.23 -19.86
CA GLY A 4 10.45 -10.03 -20.74
C GLY A 4 11.93 -9.90 -20.38
N GLN A 5 12.73 -10.90 -20.76
CA GLN A 5 14.19 -10.92 -20.55
C GLN A 5 14.89 -9.62 -21.01
N ASN A 6 14.35 -8.97 -22.05
CA ASN A 6 14.84 -7.70 -22.57
C ASN A 6 14.68 -6.54 -21.57
N TRP A 7 13.55 -6.47 -20.86
CA TRP A 7 13.32 -5.46 -19.82
C TRP A 7 14.26 -5.66 -18.62
N LEU A 8 14.46 -6.92 -18.20
CA LEU A 8 15.44 -7.25 -17.16
C LEU A 8 16.88 -6.93 -17.60
N ARG A 9 17.21 -7.11 -18.89
CA ARG A 9 18.49 -6.72 -19.48
C ARG A 9 18.65 -5.20 -19.54
N TRP A 10 17.63 -4.43 -19.88
CA TRP A 10 17.70 -2.97 -19.90
C TRP A 10 17.94 -2.39 -18.51
N ILE A 11 17.23 -2.90 -17.50
CA ILE A 11 17.51 -2.52 -16.11
C ILE A 11 18.94 -2.92 -15.71
N LYS A 12 19.39 -4.12 -16.08
CA LYS A 12 20.77 -4.56 -15.82
C LYS A 12 21.79 -3.64 -16.50
N TYR A 13 21.53 -3.24 -17.75
CA TYR A 13 22.39 -2.36 -18.52
C TYR A 13 22.48 -0.98 -17.85
N CYS A 14 21.33 -0.33 -17.59
CA CYS A 14 21.27 0.98 -16.92
C CYS A 14 21.94 1.01 -15.55
N ILE A 15 21.93 -0.11 -14.80
CA ILE A 15 22.63 -0.22 -13.51
C ILE A 15 24.14 -0.39 -13.69
N SER A 16 24.58 -0.98 -14.80
CA SER A 16 25.99 -1.29 -15.08
C SER A 16 26.75 -0.22 -15.89
N THR A 17 26.06 0.73 -16.52
CA THR A 17 26.67 1.69 -17.46
C THR A 17 26.86 3.11 -16.96
N VAL A 18 26.44 3.43 -15.73
CA VAL A 18 26.62 4.80 -15.22
C VAL A 18 28.09 5.03 -14.87
N LYS A 19 28.77 5.89 -15.66
CA LYS A 19 30.12 6.41 -15.39
C LYS A 19 30.03 7.93 -15.24
N PHE A 20 30.74 8.48 -14.26
CA PHE A 20 30.81 9.92 -14.02
C PHE A 20 32.23 10.44 -14.28
N SER A 21 32.32 11.71 -14.71
CA SER A 21 33.55 12.51 -14.73
C SER A 21 33.38 13.71 -13.80
N VAL A 22 34.48 14.20 -13.24
CA VAL A 22 34.49 15.46 -12.49
C VAL A 22 35.06 16.54 -13.40
N LEU A 23 34.41 17.70 -13.43
CA LEU A 23 34.89 18.88 -14.13
C LEU A 23 35.78 19.68 -13.17
N MET A 24 37.07 19.74 -13.47
CA MET A 24 38.02 20.66 -12.82
C MET A 24 38.34 21.76 -13.83
N ASN A 25 38.02 23.00 -13.50
CA ASN A 25 38.23 24.18 -14.36
C ASN A 25 37.63 24.06 -15.77
N GLY A 26 36.42 23.51 -15.88
CA GLY A 26 35.67 23.45 -17.15
C GLY A 26 36.06 22.30 -18.09
N ALA A 27 37.06 21.47 -17.76
CA ALA A 27 37.45 20.30 -18.55
C ALA A 27 37.23 18.98 -17.79
N PRO A 28 36.66 17.94 -18.43
CA PRO A 28 36.42 16.66 -17.78
C PRO A 28 37.73 15.89 -17.59
N THR A 29 38.07 15.54 -16.34
CA THR A 29 39.28 14.77 -16.01
C THR A 29 38.94 13.47 -15.28
N GLY A 30 39.31 12.34 -15.89
CA GLY A 30 39.23 11.00 -15.32
C GLY A 30 37.81 10.39 -15.28
N PHE A 31 37.73 9.09 -15.57
CA PHE A 31 36.55 8.28 -15.30
C PHE A 31 36.82 7.42 -14.07
N PHE A 32 36.02 7.58 -13.01
CA PHE A 32 36.15 6.76 -11.80
C PHE A 32 34.88 5.91 -11.62
N ASN A 33 35.07 4.66 -11.19
CA ASN A 33 33.98 3.86 -10.62
C ASN A 33 33.84 4.27 -9.15
N THR A 34 32.79 5.01 -8.79
CA THR A 34 32.73 5.70 -7.50
C THR A 34 32.27 4.82 -6.33
N GLN A 35 32.93 5.02 -5.18
CA GLN A 35 32.52 4.66 -3.82
C GLN A 35 31.57 5.70 -3.18
N ARG A 36 31.02 6.65 -3.94
CA ARG A 36 29.95 7.60 -3.54
C ARG A 36 28.89 7.65 -4.65
N GLY A 37 27.60 7.41 -4.45
CA GLY A 37 26.89 6.96 -3.27
C GLY A 37 25.67 6.14 -3.68
N LEU A 38 25.42 5.06 -2.94
CA LEU A 38 24.28 4.15 -3.09
C LEU A 38 22.94 4.90 -3.30
N ARG A 39 22.81 6.05 -2.64
CA ARG A 39 21.61 6.90 -2.63
C ARG A 39 21.34 7.64 -3.94
N GLN A 40 22.37 8.00 -4.71
CA GLN A 40 22.20 8.93 -5.84
C GLN A 40 21.79 8.22 -7.13
N VAL A 41 22.21 6.96 -7.30
CA VAL A 41 21.94 6.16 -8.50
C VAL A 41 21.06 4.94 -8.19
N LEU A 42 21.39 4.19 -7.13
CA LEU A 42 20.66 2.95 -6.80
C LEU A 42 19.37 3.19 -6.03
N ASP A 43 19.14 4.39 -5.47
CA ASP A 43 17.82 4.77 -4.94
C ASP A 43 17.01 5.59 -5.94
N SER A 44 17.61 6.53 -6.69
CA SER A 44 16.87 7.42 -7.59
C SER A 44 16.21 6.68 -8.75
N LEU A 45 16.92 5.79 -9.43
CA LEU A 45 16.41 5.05 -10.59
C LEU A 45 15.33 4.04 -10.18
N PRO A 46 15.51 3.20 -9.15
CA PRO A 46 14.41 2.39 -8.64
C PRO A 46 13.27 3.21 -8.08
N THR A 47 13.51 4.35 -7.42
CA THR A 47 12.43 5.22 -6.93
C THR A 47 11.61 5.80 -8.08
N TYR A 48 12.27 6.23 -9.16
CA TYR A 48 11.60 6.73 -10.36
C TYR A 48 10.80 5.62 -11.05
N MET A 49 11.43 4.47 -11.29
CA MET A 49 10.77 3.31 -11.89
C MET A 49 9.62 2.79 -11.03
N MET A 50 9.81 2.74 -9.71
CA MET A 50 8.74 2.43 -8.77
C MET A 50 7.66 3.49 -8.86
N THR A 51 7.95 4.79 -8.95
CA THR A 51 6.92 5.83 -9.09
C THR A 51 6.14 5.71 -10.39
N LEU A 52 6.68 5.06 -11.43
CA LEU A 52 6.03 4.86 -12.72
C LEU A 52 5.34 3.50 -12.89
N PHE A 53 5.87 2.43 -12.28
CA PHE A 53 5.39 1.07 -12.46
C PHE A 53 5.41 0.24 -11.17
N PRO A 54 4.39 -0.62 -10.96
CA PRO A 54 4.41 -1.72 -10.01
C PRO A 54 5.73 -2.52 -10.10
N THR A 55 6.56 -2.48 -9.06
CA THR A 55 7.84 -3.20 -9.05
C THR A 55 7.67 -4.57 -8.40
N PRO A 56 7.97 -5.68 -9.11
CA PRO A 56 7.74 -7.02 -8.60
C PRO A 56 8.69 -7.38 -7.46
N ALA A 57 8.23 -8.24 -6.56
CA ALA A 57 9.00 -8.67 -5.38
C ALA A 57 10.37 -9.27 -5.75
N ARG A 58 10.49 -9.96 -6.89
CA ARG A 58 11.78 -10.48 -7.39
C ARG A 58 12.76 -9.36 -7.74
N VAL A 59 12.28 -8.27 -8.33
CA VAL A 59 13.12 -7.11 -8.66
C VAL A 59 13.52 -6.40 -7.37
N ILE A 60 12.60 -6.23 -6.42
CA ILE A 60 12.91 -5.70 -5.08
C ILE A 60 14.00 -6.52 -4.40
N LYS A 61 13.82 -7.84 -4.29
CA LYS A 61 14.80 -8.76 -3.68
C LYS A 61 16.16 -8.69 -4.39
N ARG A 62 16.17 -8.57 -5.72
CA ARG A 62 17.41 -8.47 -6.50
C ARG A 62 18.08 -7.11 -6.33
N LEU A 63 17.33 -6.02 -6.33
CA LEU A 63 17.84 -4.68 -6.02
C LEU A 63 18.43 -4.65 -4.61
N ASP A 64 17.75 -5.22 -3.63
CA ASP A 64 18.27 -5.35 -2.27
C ASP A 64 19.53 -6.22 -2.19
N SER A 65 19.62 -7.28 -2.99
CA SER A 65 20.84 -8.10 -3.08
C SER A 65 22.01 -7.32 -3.71
N ILE A 66 21.75 -6.50 -4.74
CA ILE A 66 22.76 -5.64 -5.35
C ILE A 66 23.20 -4.57 -4.36
N ARG A 67 22.25 -3.91 -3.67
CA ARG A 67 22.53 -2.89 -2.64
C ARG A 67 23.31 -3.47 -1.47
N ARG A 68 22.96 -4.68 -0.99
CA ARG A 68 23.71 -5.40 0.04
C ARG A 68 25.13 -5.74 -0.37
N ARG A 69 25.29 -6.31 -1.56
CA ARG A 69 26.62 -6.64 -2.10
C ARG A 69 27.45 -5.39 -2.30
N PHE A 70 26.85 -4.30 -2.76
CA PHE A 70 27.54 -3.03 -2.85
C PHE A 70 27.99 -2.52 -1.48
N LEU A 71 27.10 -2.55 -0.47
CA LEU A 71 27.39 -2.05 0.87
C LEU A 71 28.50 -2.85 1.58
N TRP A 72 28.40 -4.18 1.54
CA TRP A 72 29.28 -5.05 2.33
C TRP A 72 30.44 -5.67 1.54
N HIS A 73 30.35 -5.76 0.20
CA HIS A 73 31.31 -6.49 -0.65
C HIS A 73 31.99 -5.57 -1.68
N SER A 74 32.25 -4.31 -1.31
CA SER A 74 32.86 -3.31 -2.20
C SER A 74 34.31 -3.62 -2.60
N ASN A 75 35.03 -4.42 -1.81
CA ASN A 75 36.44 -4.73 -2.04
C ASN A 75 36.65 -6.16 -2.58
N LYS A 76 37.45 -6.30 -3.66
CA LYS A 76 37.69 -7.59 -4.34
C LYS A 76 38.64 -8.52 -3.57
N GLU A 77 39.40 -7.98 -2.61
CA GLU A 77 40.47 -8.71 -1.92
C GLU A 77 40.04 -9.35 -0.59
N ARG A 78 38.89 -8.98 -0.02
CA ARG A 78 38.37 -9.56 1.23
C ARG A 78 36.90 -9.92 1.09
N LYS A 79 36.49 -11.09 1.59
CA LYS A 79 35.07 -11.43 1.73
C LYS A 79 34.43 -10.43 2.69
N GLY A 80 33.45 -9.69 2.18
CA GLY A 80 32.63 -8.78 2.97
C GLY A 80 31.76 -9.54 3.97
N PHE A 81 31.75 -9.11 5.23
CA PHE A 81 30.82 -9.62 6.24
C PHE A 81 29.64 -8.67 6.40
N ASN A 82 28.44 -9.20 6.60
CA ASN A 82 27.25 -8.38 6.86
C ASN A 82 27.31 -7.87 8.31
N LEU A 83 27.76 -6.63 8.52
CA LEU A 83 27.91 -6.06 9.87
C LEU A 83 26.57 -5.75 10.54
N VAL A 84 25.53 -5.45 9.75
CA VAL A 84 24.20 -5.10 10.24
C VAL A 84 23.13 -5.89 9.49
N LYS A 85 22.11 -6.39 10.21
CA LYS A 85 20.94 -7.04 9.62
C LYS A 85 20.29 -6.10 8.60
N TRP A 86 20.07 -6.55 7.37
CA TRP A 86 19.55 -5.70 6.27
C TRP A 86 18.24 -4.99 6.61
N LYS A 87 17.36 -5.61 7.41
CA LYS A 87 16.13 -4.98 7.90
C LYS A 87 16.42 -3.68 8.68
N VAL A 88 17.46 -3.64 9.50
CA VAL A 88 17.89 -2.46 10.28
C VAL A 88 18.55 -1.41 9.38
N VAL A 89 19.08 -1.81 8.22
CA VAL A 89 19.69 -0.89 7.26
C VAL A 89 18.63 -0.11 6.45
N ILE A 90 17.46 -0.73 6.21
CA ILE A 90 16.37 -0.17 5.40
C ILE A 90 15.27 0.52 6.23
N THR A 91 15.41 0.62 7.55
CA THR A 91 14.49 1.37 8.42
C THR A 91 14.71 2.89 8.31
N ASP A 92 13.78 3.69 8.84
CA ASP A 92 13.84 5.17 8.75
C ASP A 92 15.19 5.70 9.27
N LYS A 93 15.71 6.77 8.66
CA LYS A 93 17.00 7.40 9.03
C LYS A 93 17.11 7.76 10.52
N LYS A 94 15.97 7.98 11.20
CA LYS A 94 15.92 8.26 12.64
C LYS A 94 16.16 7.02 13.53
N VAL A 95 16.04 5.82 12.97
CA VAL A 95 16.14 4.52 13.68
C VAL A 95 17.25 3.65 13.09
N GLY A 96 17.40 3.65 11.75
CA GLY A 96 18.44 2.97 10.99
C GLY A 96 19.40 3.98 10.35
N ASP A 97 20.63 4.01 10.84
CA ASP A 97 21.64 5.05 10.60
C ASP A 97 22.10 5.23 9.13
N MET A 98 21.59 4.42 8.20
CA MET A 98 22.05 4.39 6.80
C MET A 98 21.07 4.99 5.77
N GLY A 99 19.81 5.24 6.13
CA GLY A 99 18.85 5.96 5.28
C GLY A 99 18.56 5.34 3.90
N ILE A 100 18.75 4.02 3.75
CA ILE A 100 18.39 3.29 2.53
C ILE A 100 16.88 3.12 2.50
N LYS A 101 16.23 3.47 1.38
CA LYS A 101 14.77 3.32 1.27
C LYS A 101 14.37 1.85 1.11
N ASN A 102 13.46 1.38 1.96
CA ASN A 102 12.74 0.12 1.80
C ASN A 102 11.78 0.19 0.62
N LEU A 103 12.07 -0.66 -0.36
CA LEU A 103 11.33 -0.76 -1.62
C LEU A 103 9.92 -1.36 -1.43
N LYS A 104 9.70 -2.16 -0.37
CA LYS A 104 8.38 -2.69 0.00
C LYS A 104 7.44 -1.56 0.39
N VAL A 105 7.88 -0.66 1.28
CA VAL A 105 7.09 0.50 1.74
C VAL A 105 6.80 1.46 0.60
N GLN A 106 7.75 1.65 -0.31
CA GLN A 106 7.51 2.44 -1.52
C GLN A 106 6.44 1.81 -2.43
N SER A 107 6.35 0.49 -2.45
CA SER A 107 5.32 -0.23 -3.21
C SER A 107 3.94 -0.14 -2.55
N MET A 108 3.84 0.00 -1.22
CA MET A 108 2.57 0.27 -0.54
C MET A 108 1.98 1.64 -0.90
N LYS A 109 2.84 2.63 -1.18
CA LYS A 109 2.39 3.94 -1.68
C LYS A 109 1.56 3.80 -2.96
N TRP A 110 1.81 2.76 -3.76
CA TRP A 110 0.99 2.48 -4.95
C TRP A 110 -0.40 2.02 -4.63
N LEU A 111 -0.53 1.07 -3.70
CA LEU A 111 -1.83 0.60 -3.24
C LEU A 111 -2.67 1.77 -2.71
N TRP A 112 -2.03 2.65 -1.94
CA TRP A 112 -2.68 3.86 -1.45
C TRP A 112 -3.18 4.78 -2.56
N LYS A 113 -2.31 5.06 -3.54
CA LYS A 113 -2.68 5.87 -4.70
C LYS A 113 -3.77 5.22 -5.54
N PHE A 114 -3.74 3.89 -5.68
CA PHE A 114 -4.76 3.16 -6.42
C PHE A 114 -6.14 3.27 -5.75
N ALA A 115 -6.20 3.13 -4.42
CA ALA A 115 -7.43 3.25 -3.66
C ALA A 115 -8.05 4.65 -3.77
N ASN A 116 -7.25 5.70 -3.56
CA ASN A 116 -7.75 7.07 -3.42
C ASN A 116 -7.75 7.91 -4.72
N GLU A 117 -6.87 7.63 -5.70
CA GLU A 117 -6.74 8.47 -6.90
C GLU A 117 -7.43 7.84 -8.11
N ASN A 118 -8.71 8.19 -8.33
CA ASN A 118 -9.54 7.63 -9.41
C ASN A 118 -9.07 7.99 -10.82
N GLN A 119 -8.48 9.18 -11.00
CA GLN A 119 -8.17 9.75 -12.32
C GLN A 119 -6.85 9.27 -12.93
N MET A 120 -6.16 8.32 -12.29
CA MET A 120 -4.93 7.79 -12.84
C MET A 120 -5.20 6.84 -14.02
N LEU A 121 -4.60 7.13 -15.18
CA LEU A 121 -4.52 6.19 -16.33
C LEU A 121 -4.12 4.78 -15.89
N ARG A 122 -3.27 4.67 -14.87
CA ARG A 122 -2.78 3.41 -14.31
C ARG A 122 -3.86 2.62 -13.58
N LYS A 123 -4.75 3.29 -12.84
CA LYS A 123 -5.90 2.65 -12.18
C LYS A 123 -6.78 2.01 -13.24
N ARG A 124 -7.12 2.75 -14.31
CA ARG A 124 -7.90 2.24 -15.45
C ARG A 124 -7.29 1.00 -16.08
N VAL A 125 -5.98 1.01 -16.37
CA VAL A 125 -5.27 -0.14 -16.97
C VAL A 125 -5.27 -1.35 -16.04
N ILE A 126 -5.04 -1.16 -14.74
CA ILE A 126 -5.00 -2.23 -13.75
C ILE A 126 -6.40 -2.82 -13.51
N SER A 127 -7.41 -1.96 -13.32
CA SER A 127 -8.80 -2.37 -13.15
C SER A 127 -9.35 -3.12 -14.37
N ALA A 128 -9.02 -2.66 -15.59
CA ALA A 128 -9.44 -3.35 -16.81
C ALA A 128 -8.79 -4.74 -16.97
N LYS A 129 -7.58 -4.93 -16.43
CA LYS A 129 -6.84 -6.19 -16.58
C LYS A 129 -7.14 -7.22 -15.49
N TYR A 130 -7.34 -6.79 -14.25
CA TYR A 130 -7.46 -7.68 -13.09
C TYR A 130 -8.84 -7.69 -12.46
N GLU A 131 -9.77 -6.87 -12.96
CA GLU A 131 -11.13 -6.68 -12.45
C GLU A 131 -11.18 -6.17 -10.99
N GLY A 132 -12.23 -5.42 -10.65
CA GLY A 132 -12.49 -4.98 -9.27
C GLY A 132 -12.98 -6.14 -8.40
N GLU A 133 -12.45 -6.29 -7.19
CA GLU A 133 -13.02 -7.15 -6.15
C GLU A 133 -14.05 -6.38 -5.34
N ASP A 134 -13.67 -5.18 -4.95
CA ASP A 134 -14.48 -4.20 -4.27
C ASP A 134 -14.22 -2.80 -4.85
N MET A 135 -14.81 -1.79 -4.24
CA MET A 135 -14.68 -0.41 -4.71
C MET A 135 -13.29 0.19 -4.45
N TRP A 136 -12.45 -0.49 -3.65
CA TRP A 136 -11.13 -0.02 -3.23
C TRP A 136 -9.98 -0.73 -3.97
N MET A 137 -10.17 -2.01 -4.34
CA MET A 137 -9.14 -2.88 -4.89
C MET A 137 -9.61 -3.89 -5.92
N THR A 138 -8.63 -4.41 -6.66
CA THR A 138 -8.83 -5.49 -7.64
C THR A 138 -8.95 -6.86 -6.99
N LYS A 139 -9.49 -7.82 -7.74
CA LYS A 139 -9.49 -9.24 -7.38
C LYS A 139 -8.08 -9.76 -7.13
N GLU A 140 -8.00 -10.77 -6.27
CA GLU A 140 -6.78 -11.54 -6.10
C GLU A 140 -6.36 -12.17 -7.43
N VAL A 141 -5.07 -12.07 -7.72
CA VAL A 141 -4.53 -12.60 -8.97
C VAL A 141 -4.20 -14.07 -8.76
N THR A 142 -5.04 -14.98 -9.23
CA THR A 142 -4.89 -16.44 -9.04
C THR A 142 -4.21 -17.17 -10.20
N THR A 143 -3.81 -16.47 -11.28
CA THR A 143 -3.25 -17.07 -12.51
C THR A 143 -2.14 -18.12 -12.26
N PRO A 144 -2.26 -19.37 -12.74
CA PRO A 144 -1.28 -20.43 -12.46
C PRO A 144 0.11 -20.19 -13.08
N TYR A 145 0.18 -19.40 -14.16
CA TYR A 145 1.39 -19.24 -14.97
C TYR A 145 1.94 -17.80 -14.98
N GLY A 146 3.21 -17.67 -14.62
CA GLY A 146 3.99 -16.42 -14.69
C GLY A 146 3.92 -15.55 -13.44
N VAL A 147 4.97 -14.75 -13.23
CA VAL A 147 5.04 -13.78 -12.12
C VAL A 147 4.19 -12.57 -12.49
N SER A 148 2.96 -12.49 -11.99
CA SER A 148 2.15 -11.26 -12.12
C SER A 148 2.73 -10.17 -11.23
N LEU A 149 3.09 -9.05 -11.84
CA LEU A 149 3.63 -7.88 -11.16
C LEU A 149 2.66 -7.33 -10.11
N TRP A 150 1.38 -7.34 -10.49
CA TRP A 150 0.32 -6.84 -9.63
C TRP A 150 0.05 -7.79 -8.47
N ARG A 151 0.24 -9.10 -8.63
CA ARG A 151 0.08 -10.07 -7.53
C ARG A 151 0.94 -9.68 -6.33
N SER A 152 2.26 -9.52 -6.52
CA SER A 152 3.16 -9.16 -5.42
C SER A 152 2.82 -7.83 -4.74
N ILE A 153 2.13 -6.92 -5.44
CA ILE A 153 1.67 -5.66 -4.84
C ILE A 153 0.34 -5.86 -4.13
N ARG A 154 -0.61 -6.53 -4.77
CA ARG A 154 -1.92 -6.89 -4.21
C ARG A 154 -1.80 -7.74 -2.94
N ASP A 155 -0.78 -8.59 -2.83
CA ASP A 155 -0.48 -9.39 -1.64
C ASP A 155 -0.14 -8.51 -0.40
N MET A 156 0.25 -7.24 -0.61
CA MET A 156 0.50 -6.30 0.49
C MET A 156 -0.75 -5.48 0.87
N TRP A 157 -1.88 -5.70 0.20
CA TRP A 157 -3.08 -4.90 0.42
C TRP A 157 -3.62 -5.04 1.83
N ASP A 158 -3.65 -6.23 2.40
CA ASP A 158 -4.23 -6.45 3.73
C ASP A 158 -3.43 -5.71 4.82
N GLU A 159 -2.12 -5.57 4.63
CA GLU A 159 -1.24 -4.78 5.49
C GLU A 159 -1.52 -3.27 5.36
N VAL A 160 -1.90 -2.78 4.17
CA VAL A 160 -2.34 -1.39 3.97
C VAL A 160 -3.74 -1.17 4.53
N LYS A 161 -4.67 -2.09 4.28
CA LYS A 161 -6.07 -2.02 4.70
C LYS A 161 -6.21 -2.04 6.22
N SER A 162 -5.48 -2.91 6.92
CA SER A 162 -5.51 -2.99 8.39
C SER A 162 -5.02 -1.69 9.08
N ASN A 163 -4.11 -0.98 8.43
CA ASN A 163 -3.55 0.30 8.89
C ASN A 163 -4.31 1.52 8.37
N ALA A 164 -5.49 1.33 7.77
CA ALA A 164 -6.33 2.38 7.24
C ALA A 164 -7.74 2.32 7.83
N ARG A 165 -8.44 3.46 7.80
CA ARG A 165 -9.89 3.58 7.99
C ARG A 165 -10.49 4.19 6.75
N ILE A 166 -11.80 4.17 6.62
CA ILE A 166 -12.48 4.86 5.54
C ILE A 166 -13.18 6.10 6.09
N LYS A 167 -12.85 7.25 5.53
CA LYS A 167 -13.58 8.49 5.76
C LYS A 167 -14.71 8.54 4.75
N VAL A 168 -15.92 8.36 5.25
CA VAL A 168 -17.17 8.42 4.46
C VAL A 168 -17.42 9.86 4.04
N VAL A 169 -17.78 10.06 2.78
CA VAL A 169 -18.20 11.34 2.21
C VAL A 169 -19.52 11.15 1.48
N ASP A 170 -19.50 10.50 0.32
CA ASP A 170 -20.71 10.21 -0.47
C ASP A 170 -21.24 8.80 -0.19
N GLY A 171 -20.47 7.95 0.48
CA GLY A 171 -20.87 6.62 0.92
C GLY A 171 -20.98 5.59 -0.20
N SER A 172 -20.65 5.95 -1.44
CA SER A 172 -20.85 5.11 -2.63
C SER A 172 -19.86 3.97 -2.74
N LYS A 173 -18.68 4.09 -2.11
CA LYS A 173 -17.62 3.08 -2.14
C LYS A 173 -17.53 2.28 -0.85
N THR A 174 -18.08 2.82 0.23
CA THR A 174 -17.94 2.27 1.57
C THR A 174 -19.02 1.25 1.86
N ARG A 175 -18.66 -0.02 2.01
CA ARG A 175 -19.59 -1.06 2.49
C ARG A 175 -19.83 -0.90 3.97
N PHE A 176 -21.08 -0.78 4.37
CA PHE A 176 -21.44 -0.46 5.75
C PHE A 176 -20.89 -1.47 6.77
N TRP A 177 -20.97 -2.77 6.46
CA TRP A 177 -20.57 -3.83 7.40
C TRP A 177 -19.08 -4.19 7.32
N LYS A 178 -18.56 -4.31 6.09
CA LYS A 178 -17.23 -4.91 5.84
C LYS A 178 -16.07 -3.93 5.94
N ASP A 179 -16.32 -2.64 5.80
CA ASP A 179 -15.28 -1.62 5.76
C ASP A 179 -15.15 -0.90 7.12
N GLU A 180 -13.92 -0.58 7.54
CA GLU A 180 -13.65 0.08 8.84
C GLU A 180 -13.84 1.61 8.73
N TRP A 181 -15.09 2.06 8.71
CA TRP A 181 -15.44 3.49 8.60
C TRP A 181 -15.84 4.13 9.93
N HIS A 182 -16.25 3.33 10.92
CA HIS A 182 -16.67 3.81 12.23
C HIS A 182 -15.50 3.86 13.23
N GLU A 183 -15.54 4.78 14.20
CA GLU A 183 -14.45 4.96 15.16
C GLU A 183 -14.20 3.73 16.04
N LYS A 184 -15.27 3.05 16.44
CA LYS A 184 -15.23 1.80 17.22
C LYS A 184 -14.64 0.61 16.44
N GLY A 185 -14.46 0.73 15.12
CA GLY A 185 -13.91 -0.33 14.26
C GLY A 185 -14.92 -0.91 13.28
N ASN A 186 -14.68 -2.15 12.85
CA ASN A 186 -15.50 -2.85 11.86
C ASN A 186 -16.83 -3.33 12.51
N LEU A 187 -17.97 -2.98 11.89
CA LEU A 187 -19.29 -3.27 12.44
C LEU A 187 -19.70 -4.75 12.34
N GLU A 188 -19.22 -5.49 11.35
CA GLU A 188 -19.42 -6.95 11.25
C GLU A 188 -18.77 -7.68 12.45
N VAL A 189 -17.58 -7.22 12.88
CA VAL A 189 -16.89 -7.78 14.04
C VAL A 189 -17.55 -7.35 15.36
N LEU A 190 -18.05 -6.12 15.44
CA LEU A 190 -18.69 -5.60 16.66
C LEU A 190 -20.09 -6.18 16.88
N PHE A 191 -20.86 -6.38 15.81
CA PHE A 191 -22.26 -6.84 15.87
C PHE A 191 -22.50 -8.03 14.92
N PRO A 192 -21.83 -9.18 15.14
CA PRO A 192 -21.95 -10.35 14.26
C PRO A 192 -23.36 -10.94 14.28
N ASP A 193 -24.05 -10.85 15.41
CA ASP A 193 -25.44 -11.26 15.61
C ASP A 193 -26.40 -10.48 14.70
N ILE A 194 -26.21 -9.16 14.59
CA ILE A 194 -27.01 -8.29 13.71
C ILE A 194 -26.61 -8.49 12.24
N TYR A 195 -25.32 -8.59 11.96
CA TYR A 195 -24.82 -8.85 10.60
C TYR A 195 -25.44 -10.09 9.98
N ASN A 196 -25.59 -11.17 10.75
CA ASN A 196 -26.14 -12.44 10.28
C ASN A 196 -27.62 -12.38 9.88
N ILE A 197 -28.39 -11.45 10.47
CA ILE A 197 -29.83 -11.31 10.22
C ILE A 197 -30.16 -10.23 9.19
N VAL A 198 -29.21 -9.37 8.83
CA VAL A 198 -29.40 -8.33 7.80
C VAL A 198 -29.44 -8.95 6.39
N LEU A 199 -30.32 -8.43 5.53
CA LEU A 199 -30.39 -8.81 4.12
C LEU A 199 -29.30 -8.14 3.28
N GLY A 200 -28.99 -6.88 3.56
CA GLY A 200 -28.02 -6.06 2.84
C GLY A 200 -26.59 -6.11 3.37
N GLN A 201 -26.01 -7.31 3.55
CA GLN A 201 -24.66 -7.47 4.10
C GLN A 201 -23.54 -6.83 3.25
N HIS A 202 -23.82 -6.62 1.97
CA HIS A 202 -22.88 -6.03 1.01
C HIS A 202 -23.22 -4.59 0.64
N ASN A 203 -24.28 -4.03 1.22
CA ASN A 203 -24.77 -2.71 0.85
C ASN A 203 -23.77 -1.62 1.25
N THR A 204 -23.76 -0.57 0.44
CA THR A 204 -22.96 0.63 0.69
C THR A 204 -23.66 1.55 1.68
N ILE A 205 -22.92 2.50 2.25
CA ILE A 205 -23.51 3.51 3.13
C ILE A 205 -24.51 4.37 2.34
N ALA A 206 -24.21 4.72 1.09
CA ALA A 206 -25.12 5.46 0.22
C ALA A 206 -26.45 4.76 0.00
N GLU A 207 -26.47 3.43 -0.05
CA GLU A 207 -27.69 2.63 -0.21
C GLU A 207 -28.51 2.54 1.07
N LEU A 208 -27.87 2.59 2.24
CA LEU A 208 -28.53 2.44 3.55
C LEU A 208 -28.92 3.78 4.18
N TRP A 209 -28.27 4.88 3.80
CA TRP A 209 -28.54 6.21 4.33
C TRP A 209 -29.58 6.93 3.48
N THR A 210 -30.78 7.11 4.03
CA THR A 210 -31.89 7.80 3.36
C THR A 210 -32.16 9.17 4.00
N ASN A 211 -33.05 9.97 3.40
CA ASN A 211 -33.48 11.26 3.96
C ASN A 211 -34.14 11.12 5.35
N GLN A 212 -34.56 9.91 5.73
CA GLN A 212 -35.18 9.60 7.03
C GLN A 212 -34.22 8.90 8.00
N GLY A 213 -32.93 8.79 7.64
CA GLY A 213 -31.91 8.09 8.42
C GLY A 213 -31.57 6.71 7.86
N TRP A 214 -31.05 5.84 8.72
CA TRP A 214 -30.62 4.49 8.35
C TRP A 214 -31.80 3.58 8.02
N SER A 215 -31.75 2.93 6.86
CA SER A 215 -32.72 1.94 6.40
C SER A 215 -32.09 0.55 6.42
N PHE A 216 -32.49 -0.28 7.40
CA PHE A 216 -32.01 -1.66 7.54
C PHE A 216 -33.15 -2.65 7.31
N ASN A 217 -32.90 -3.66 6.47
CA ASN A 217 -33.82 -4.77 6.23
C ASN A 217 -33.30 -6.04 6.89
N PHE A 218 -34.12 -6.63 7.77
CA PHE A 218 -33.80 -7.85 8.52
C PHE A 218 -34.62 -9.03 8.00
N ARG A 219 -34.03 -10.23 8.03
CA ARG A 219 -34.66 -11.49 7.58
C ARG A 219 -35.80 -11.96 8.49
N ARG A 220 -35.82 -11.48 9.73
CA ARG A 220 -36.80 -11.82 10.77
C ARG A 220 -36.93 -10.69 11.78
N GLN A 221 -37.93 -10.78 12.64
CA GLN A 221 -38.06 -9.93 13.82
C GLN A 221 -37.00 -10.29 14.88
N PHE A 222 -36.68 -9.32 15.74
CA PHE A 222 -35.77 -9.51 16.86
C PHE A 222 -36.47 -10.24 18.01
N ASN A 223 -35.74 -11.10 18.69
CA ASN A 223 -36.20 -11.67 19.95
C ASN A 223 -35.93 -10.70 21.11
N ASP A 224 -36.65 -10.86 22.22
CA ASP A 224 -36.54 -9.96 23.38
C ASP A 224 -35.11 -9.82 23.93
N TRP A 225 -34.33 -10.90 23.90
CA TRP A 225 -32.94 -10.89 24.35
C TRP A 225 -31.97 -10.19 23.38
N GLU A 226 -32.36 -9.97 22.12
CA GLU A 226 -31.56 -9.27 21.11
C GLU A 226 -31.81 -7.75 21.13
N ILE A 227 -32.93 -7.30 21.71
CA ILE A 227 -33.35 -5.89 21.72
C ILE A 227 -32.26 -4.97 22.29
N ALA A 228 -31.65 -5.36 23.41
CA ALA A 228 -30.59 -4.57 24.03
C ALA A 228 -29.38 -4.38 23.10
N ARG A 229 -29.03 -5.44 22.34
CA ARG A 229 -27.90 -5.42 21.42
C ARG A 229 -28.20 -4.61 20.15
N VAL A 230 -29.44 -4.69 19.65
CA VAL A 230 -29.93 -3.86 18.54
C VAL A 230 -29.95 -2.38 18.93
N ALA A 231 -30.40 -2.05 20.15
CA ALA A 231 -30.39 -0.68 20.65
C ALA A 231 -28.94 -0.12 20.72
N GLU A 232 -27.99 -0.91 21.22
CA GLU A 232 -26.58 -0.53 21.24
C GLU A 232 -26.01 -0.29 19.83
N PHE A 233 -26.39 -1.11 18.86
CA PHE A 233 -26.03 -0.95 17.46
C PHE A 233 -26.61 0.35 16.87
N LEU A 234 -27.91 0.59 17.03
CA LEU A 234 -28.56 1.79 16.52
C LEU A 234 -27.94 3.06 17.12
N ASN A 235 -27.73 3.10 18.43
CA ASN A 235 -27.03 4.20 19.11
C ASN A 235 -25.60 4.41 18.58
N THR A 236 -24.93 3.33 18.18
CA THR A 236 -23.57 3.42 17.62
C THR A 236 -23.58 4.08 16.24
N VAL A 237 -24.57 3.77 15.40
CA VAL A 237 -24.64 4.33 14.03
C VAL A 237 -25.37 5.67 13.95
N GLU A 238 -26.15 6.03 14.96
CA GLU A 238 -26.84 7.32 15.06
C GLU A 238 -25.87 8.51 15.12
N ALA A 239 -24.65 8.31 15.62
CA ALA A 239 -23.60 9.33 15.63
C ALA A 239 -23.10 9.76 14.23
N PHE A 240 -23.61 9.15 13.15
CA PHE A 240 -23.25 9.49 11.79
C PHE A 240 -23.93 10.78 11.31
N ASN A 241 -23.13 11.79 10.97
CA ASN A 241 -23.60 13.13 10.58
C ASN A 241 -24.14 13.24 9.13
N GLY A 242 -24.29 12.12 8.42
CA GLY A 242 -24.80 12.08 7.06
C GLY A 242 -23.75 12.23 5.95
N LEU A 243 -24.24 12.23 4.71
CA LEU A 243 -23.45 12.26 3.47
C LEU A 243 -23.22 13.68 2.95
N GLN A 244 -22.09 13.87 2.26
CA GLN A 244 -21.64 15.15 1.72
C GLN A 244 -21.24 15.01 0.24
N THR A 245 -21.16 16.13 -0.46
CA THR A 245 -20.68 16.17 -1.85
C THR A 245 -19.19 15.91 -1.93
N GLY A 246 -18.79 14.79 -2.55
CA GLY A 246 -17.39 14.41 -2.74
C GLY A 246 -17.27 12.93 -3.09
N GLU A 247 -16.10 12.34 -2.83
CA GLU A 247 -15.91 10.89 -2.92
C GLU A 247 -15.35 10.38 -1.59
N ASP A 248 -15.76 9.16 -1.21
CA ASP A 248 -15.16 8.43 -0.10
C ASP A 248 -13.63 8.33 -0.22
N VAL A 249 -12.92 8.49 0.91
CA VAL A 249 -11.45 8.49 0.96
C VAL A 249 -10.93 7.53 2.02
N MET A 250 -9.95 6.71 1.68
CA MET A 250 -9.21 5.92 2.64
C MET A 250 -8.28 6.85 3.47
N TRP A 251 -8.34 6.72 4.79
CA TRP A 251 -7.64 7.53 5.80
C TRP A 251 -6.56 6.73 6.52
N TRP A 252 -5.30 7.17 6.42
CA TRP A 252 -4.14 6.44 6.96
C TRP A 252 -3.99 6.67 8.47
N LYS A 253 -4.03 5.59 9.27
CA LYS A 253 -3.95 5.68 10.75
C LYS A 253 -2.61 6.25 11.24
N GLY A 254 -1.52 6.05 10.49
CA GLY A 254 -0.17 6.45 10.90
C GLY A 254 0.16 7.94 10.75
N ASN A 255 -0.79 8.77 10.29
CA ASN A 255 -0.57 10.20 10.08
C ASN A 255 -1.82 10.98 10.48
N SER A 256 -1.66 12.06 11.25
CA SER A 256 -2.77 12.90 11.71
C SER A 256 -3.54 13.57 10.57
N ARG A 257 -2.94 13.73 9.39
CA ARG A 257 -3.61 14.24 8.18
C ARG A 257 -4.31 13.17 7.35
N GLY A 258 -4.27 11.90 7.75
CA GLY A 258 -4.87 10.79 6.98
C GLY A 258 -4.14 10.44 5.67
N GLU A 259 -3.07 11.15 5.32
CA GLU A 259 -2.29 10.88 4.11
C GLU A 259 -1.25 9.78 4.36
N PHE A 260 -1.10 8.88 3.40
CA PHE A 260 0.00 7.92 3.40
C PHE A 260 1.34 8.62 3.18
N LYS A 261 2.25 8.48 4.17
CA LYS A 261 3.64 8.88 4.06
C LYS A 261 4.52 7.66 4.29
N VAL A 262 5.56 7.51 3.48
CA VAL A 262 6.49 6.37 3.59
C VAL A 262 7.08 6.29 5.00
N ASN A 263 7.45 7.44 5.59
CA ASN A 263 7.97 7.53 6.96
C ASN A 263 6.96 7.10 8.04
N SER A 264 5.66 7.39 7.88
CA SER A 264 4.65 6.92 8.84
C SER A 264 4.37 5.43 8.69
N ALA A 265 4.47 4.89 7.47
CA ALA A 265 4.32 3.46 7.24
C ALA A 265 5.45 2.63 7.88
N TYR A 266 6.69 3.12 7.92
CA TYR A 266 7.76 2.45 8.67
C TYR A 266 7.43 2.28 10.15
N LYS A 267 6.91 3.32 10.81
CA LYS A 267 6.59 3.28 12.24
C LYS A 267 5.55 2.21 12.58
N LEU A 268 4.54 2.04 11.73
CA LEU A 268 3.48 1.05 11.93
C LEU A 268 3.97 -0.39 11.64
N MET A 269 4.88 -0.56 10.68
CA MET A 269 5.47 -1.87 10.35
C MET A 269 6.52 -2.36 11.36
N ASP A 270 7.23 -1.44 12.03
CA ASP A 270 8.21 -1.81 13.07
C ASP A 270 7.53 -2.16 14.40
N GLN A 271 6.29 -1.73 14.64
CA GLN A 271 5.51 -2.07 15.83
C GLN A 271 4.86 -3.47 15.79
N THR A 272 4.87 -4.13 14.64
CA THR A 272 4.24 -5.44 14.41
C THR A 272 5.23 -6.62 14.40
N ASN A 273 6.49 -6.42 14.79
CA ASN A 273 7.50 -7.48 14.95
C ASN A 273 8.11 -7.52 16.34
#